data_AF-A0A1C9UK77-F1
#
_entry.id   AF-A0A1C9UK77-F1
#
_cell.length_a   1.000
_cell.length_b   1.000
_cell.length_c   1.000
_cell.angle_alpha   90.00
_cell.angle_beta   90.00
_cell.angle_gamma   90.00
#
_symmetry.space_group_name_H-M   'P 1'
#
loop_
_entity.id
_entity.type
_entity.pdbx_description
1 polymer ?
#
loop_
_entity_poly.entity_id
_entity_poly.type
_entity_poly.pdbx_seq_one_letter_code
_entity_poly.pdbx_strand_id
1 'polypeptide(L)'
;MASGREIKSKIKSVQITRKVTRALEMVSASKIRKAQDRMKTSRPYAQAMKQVIGHLAEASTDFQHPFLVEREDVKRVGYIVISSDRGLAGGLNNNLFRKAVAELRGWQEKGAEIDMVTIGQK
;
A
#
# COMPACT_ATOMS: atom_id res chain seq x y z
N MET A 1 27.56 12.40 38.14
CA MET A 1 27.89 13.18 36.93
C MET A 1 28.10 12.22 35.78
N ALA A 2 27.46 12.41 34.64
CA ALA A 2 27.71 11.56 33.47
C ALA A 2 29.21 11.61 33.16
N SER A 3 29.89 10.48 33.28
CA SER A 3 31.34 10.46 33.12
C SER A 3 31.69 10.79 31.67
N GLY A 4 32.79 11.49 31.39
CA GLY A 4 33.19 11.81 30.01
C GLY A 4 33.32 10.57 29.10
N ARG A 5 33.47 9.38 29.70
CA ARG A 5 33.44 8.06 29.04
C ARG A 5 32.04 7.71 28.50
N GLU A 6 30.97 8.00 29.23
CA GLU A 6 29.59 7.78 28.78
C GLU A 6 29.24 8.65 27.58
N ILE A 7 29.65 9.91 27.61
CA ILE A 7 29.45 10.85 26.48
C ILE A 7 30.16 10.32 25.23
N LYS A 8 31.44 9.92 25.33
CA LYS A 8 32.19 9.32 24.22
C LYS A 8 31.51 8.05 23.69
N SER A 9 31.00 7.20 24.58
CA SER A 9 30.26 5.99 24.21
C SER A 9 28.98 6.31 23.44
N LYS A 10 28.19 7.29 23.91
CA LYS A 10 26.95 7.73 23.24
C LYS A 10 27.24 8.30 21.84
N ILE A 11 28.28 9.12 21.70
CA ILE A 11 28.70 9.66 20.39
C ILE A 11 29.00 8.51 19.42
N LYS A 12 29.80 7.52 19.86
CA LYS A 12 30.13 6.37 19.01
C LYS A 12 28.90 5.56 18.62
N SER A 13 27.96 5.34 19.55
CA SER A 13 26.70 4.65 19.29
C SER A 13 25.85 5.39 18.23
N VAL A 14 25.65 6.70 18.37
CA VAL A 14 24.90 7.50 17.39
C VAL A 14 25.59 7.53 16.02
N GLN A 15 26.93 7.59 15.98
CA GLN A 15 27.69 7.52 14.73
C GLN A 15 27.50 6.17 14.01
N ILE A 16 27.43 5.07 14.75
CA ILE A 16 27.15 3.74 14.18
C ILE A 16 25.73 3.70 13.63
N THR A 17 24.73 4.11 14.42
CA THR A 17 23.33 4.15 13.96
C THR A 17 23.18 5.00 12.70
N ARG A 18 23.83 6.17 12.62
CA ARG A 18 23.83 7.03 11.43
C ARG A 18 24.42 6.34 10.20
N LYS A 19 25.49 5.55 10.35
CA LYS A 19 26.07 4.78 9.23
C LYS A 19 25.11 3.70 8.76
N VAL A 20 24.46 2.99 9.68
CA VAL A 20 23.49 1.92 9.37
C VAL A 20 22.27 2.50 8.65
N THR A 21 21.67 3.58 9.16
CA THR A 21 20.50 4.20 8.52
C THR A 21 20.83 4.76 7.14
N ARG A 22 22.02 5.36 6.96
CA ARG A 22 22.47 5.82 5.64
C ARG A 22 22.64 4.67 4.64
N ALA A 23 23.15 3.52 5.09
CA ALA A 23 23.22 2.33 4.26
C ALA A 23 21.81 1.82 3.88
N LEU A 24 20.89 1.75 4.85
CA LEU A 24 19.50 1.36 4.61
C LEU A 24 18.78 2.30 3.64
N GLU A 25 19.04 3.60 3.72
CA GLU A 25 18.52 4.61 2.80
C GLU A 25 18.98 4.32 1.36
N MET A 26 20.28 4.12 1.14
CA MET A 26 20.83 3.80 -0.19
C MET A 26 20.27 2.49 -0.76
N VAL A 27 20.15 1.45 0.08
CA VAL A 27 19.54 0.17 -0.31
C VAL A 27 18.07 0.36 -0.68
N SER A 28 17.33 1.15 0.10
CA SER A 28 15.92 1.43 -0.13
C SER A 28 15.71 2.23 -1.41
N ALA A 29 16.55 3.23 -1.68
CA ALA A 29 16.53 4.01 -2.91
C ALA A 29 16.72 3.12 -4.16
N SER A 30 17.69 2.19 -4.11
CA SER A 30 17.90 1.22 -5.18
C SER A 30 16.67 0.31 -5.40
N LYS A 31 16.07 -0.19 -4.30
CA LYS A 31 14.86 -1.03 -4.36
C LYS A 31 13.64 -0.28 -4.91
N ILE A 32 13.45 0.98 -4.52
CA ILE A 32 12.37 1.83 -5.02
C ILE A 32 12.52 2.04 -6.52
N ARG A 33 13.72 2.35 -7.00
CA ARG A 33 13.98 2.52 -8.43
C ARG A 33 13.61 1.25 -9.22
N LYS A 34 14.07 0.08 -8.75
CA LYS A 34 13.71 -1.20 -9.36
C LYS A 34 12.21 -1.47 -9.35
N ALA A 35 11.52 -1.12 -8.27
CA ALA A 35 10.05 -1.26 -8.18
C ALA A 35 9.33 -0.33 -9.15
N GLN A 36 9.79 0.91 -9.30
CA GLN A 36 9.24 1.87 -10.27
C GLN A 36 9.44 1.40 -11.71
N ASP A 37 10.60 0.83 -12.04
CA ASP A 37 10.86 0.32 -13.39
C ASP A 37 9.98 -0.91 -13.71
N ARG A 38 9.76 -1.80 -12.72
CA ARG A 38 8.79 -2.91 -12.86
C ARG A 38 7.35 -2.40 -13.05
N MET A 39 6.94 -1.37 -12.31
CA MET A 39 5.63 -0.77 -12.48
C MET A 39 5.49 -0.12 -13.86
N LYS A 40 6.52 0.56 -14.37
CA LYS A 40 6.50 1.19 -15.70
C LYS A 40 6.36 0.15 -16.81
N THR A 41 7.09 -0.96 -16.71
CA THR A 41 7.05 -2.04 -17.71
C THR A 41 5.71 -2.77 -17.75
N SER A 42 4.97 -2.84 -16.62
CA SER A 42 3.63 -3.44 -16.60
C SER A 42 2.51 -2.52 -17.09
N ARG A 43 2.74 -1.20 -17.17
CA ARG A 43 1.70 -0.22 -17.55
C ARG A 43 1.10 -0.45 -18.95
N PRO A 44 1.87 -0.72 -20.01
CA PRO A 44 1.31 -0.90 -21.36
C PRO A 44 0.27 -2.02 -21.42
N TYR A 45 0.53 -3.14 -20.73
CA TYR A 45 -0.41 -4.26 -20.65
C TYR A 45 -1.73 -3.85 -19.99
N ALA A 46 -1.66 -3.19 -18.83
CA ALA A 46 -2.85 -2.74 -18.10
C ALA A 46 -3.67 -1.71 -18.92
N GLN A 47 -2.99 -0.84 -19.67
CA GLN A 47 -3.64 0.14 -20.55
C GLN A 47 -4.34 -0.53 -21.73
N ALA A 48 -3.66 -1.44 -22.43
CA ALA A 48 -4.25 -2.18 -23.55
C ALA A 48 -5.44 -3.03 -23.10
N MET A 49 -5.31 -3.73 -21.97
CA MET A 49 -6.41 -4.49 -21.38
C MET A 49 -7.61 -3.60 -21.05
N LYS A 50 -7.38 -2.43 -20.43
CA LYS A 50 -8.46 -1.48 -20.13
C LYS A 50 -9.17 -0.99 -21.39
N GLN A 51 -8.43 -0.72 -22.47
CA GLN A 51 -9.02 -0.32 -23.76
C GLN A 51 -9.92 -1.42 -24.33
N VAL A 52 -9.44 -2.66 -24.35
CA VAL A 52 -10.22 -3.80 -24.85
C VAL A 52 -11.48 -4.03 -24.02
N ILE A 53 -11.35 -4.01 -22.69
CA ILE A 53 -12.51 -4.17 -21.78
C ILE A 53 -13.51 -3.03 -21.98
N GLY A 54 -13.04 -1.78 -22.15
CA GLY A 54 -13.89 -0.62 -22.40
C GLY A 54 -14.69 -0.77 -23.69
N HIS A 55 -14.03 -1.13 -24.80
CA HIS A 55 -14.71 -1.36 -26.07
C HIS A 55 -15.75 -2.49 -25.97
N LEU A 56 -15.46 -3.57 -25.24
CA LEU A 56 -16.41 -4.66 -25.04
C LEU A 56 -17.62 -4.24 -24.19
N ALA A 57 -17.38 -3.41 -23.16
CA ALA A 57 -18.44 -2.90 -22.29
C ALA A 57 -19.40 -1.97 -23.04
N GLU A 58 -18.91 -1.17 -23.99
CA GLU A 58 -19.74 -0.29 -24.84
C GLU A 58 -20.50 -1.07 -25.92
N ALA A 59 -19.95 -2.19 -26.42
CA ALA A 59 -20.53 -2.96 -27.50
C ALA A 59 -21.60 -3.99 -27.06
N SER A 60 -21.61 -4.41 -25.79
CA SER A 60 -22.60 -5.39 -25.29
C SER A 60 -23.89 -4.72 -24.84
N THR A 61 -24.88 -4.66 -25.72
CA THR A 61 -26.22 -4.11 -25.41
C THR A 61 -27.13 -5.08 -24.65
N ASP A 62 -26.96 -6.40 -24.86
CA ASP A 62 -27.95 -7.40 -24.39
C ASP A 62 -27.55 -8.12 -23.10
N PHE A 63 -26.26 -8.16 -22.76
CA PHE A 63 -25.76 -8.82 -21.55
C PHE A 63 -24.88 -7.88 -20.74
N GLN A 64 -25.27 -7.62 -19.50
CA GLN A 64 -24.50 -6.82 -18.57
C GLN A 64 -23.74 -7.70 -17.58
N HIS A 65 -22.41 -7.63 -17.60
CA HIS A 65 -21.58 -8.38 -16.67
C HIS A 65 -21.75 -7.82 -15.24
N PRO A 66 -21.87 -8.66 -14.19
CA PRO A 66 -22.08 -8.21 -12.80
C PRO A 66 -21.01 -7.28 -12.19
N PHE A 67 -19.88 -7.08 -12.88
CA PHE A 67 -18.80 -6.15 -12.47
C PHE A 67 -18.83 -4.82 -13.23
N LEU A 68 -19.72 -4.70 -14.22
CA LEU A 68 -19.95 -3.47 -14.98
C LEU A 68 -21.23 -2.76 -14.53
N VAL A 69 -22.08 -3.43 -13.74
CA VAL A 69 -23.34 -2.90 -13.21
C VAL A 69 -23.12 -2.42 -11.78
N GLU A 70 -23.51 -1.18 -11.51
CA GLU A 70 -23.52 -0.63 -10.16
C GLU A 70 -24.68 -1.24 -9.36
N ARG A 71 -24.43 -1.59 -8.10
CA ARG A 71 -25.45 -2.17 -7.22
C ARG A 71 -26.02 -1.07 -6.34
N GLU A 72 -27.34 -0.91 -6.38
CA GLU A 72 -28.06 0.08 -5.57
C GLU A 72 -27.96 -0.24 -4.07
N ASP A 73 -28.01 -1.53 -3.70
CA ASP A 73 -27.88 -2.00 -2.32
C ASP A 73 -26.59 -2.82 -2.13
N VAL A 74 -25.67 -2.29 -1.33
CA VAL A 74 -24.37 -2.90 -1.05
C VAL A 74 -24.40 -3.52 0.34
N LYS A 75 -24.73 -4.81 0.39
CA LYS A 75 -24.78 -5.60 1.64
C LYS A 75 -23.41 -6.02 2.16
N ARG A 76 -22.41 -6.10 1.28
CA ARG A 76 -21.07 -6.58 1.63
C ARG A 76 -20.00 -5.97 0.74
N VAL A 77 -18.89 -5.57 1.35
CA VAL A 77 -17.75 -4.94 0.68
C VAL A 77 -16.47 -5.74 0.95
N GLY A 78 -15.63 -5.87 -0.08
CA GLY A 78 -14.34 -6.54 0.01
C GLY A 78 -13.19 -5.54 -0.04
N TYR A 79 -12.26 -5.62 0.90
CA TYR A 79 -11.06 -4.79 0.96
C TYR A 79 -9.80 -5.63 0.74
N ILE A 80 -8.97 -5.22 -0.21
CA ILE A 80 -7.62 -5.75 -0.36
C ILE A 80 -6.64 -4.73 0.22
N VAL A 81 -6.10 -5.04 1.41
CA VAL A 81 -5.18 -4.15 2.13
C VAL A 81 -3.76 -4.60 1.89
N ILE A 82 -2.95 -3.75 1.26
CA ILE A 82 -1.56 -4.05 0.93
C ILE A 82 -0.64 -3.25 1.85
N SER A 83 -0.04 -3.93 2.84
CA SER A 83 0.96 -3.37 3.75
C SER A 83 2.38 -3.80 3.37
N SER A 84 3.39 -3.22 4.03
CA SER A 84 4.78 -3.64 3.83
C SER A 84 5.15 -4.84 4.70
N ASP A 85 6.02 -5.72 4.23
CA ASP A 85 6.56 -6.79 5.08
C ASP A 85 7.55 -6.27 6.13
N ARG A 86 8.18 -5.11 5.87
CA ARG A 86 9.25 -4.54 6.69
C ARG A 86 8.82 -3.22 7.32
N GLY A 87 9.33 -2.95 8.53
CA GLY A 87 9.17 -1.67 9.22
C GLY A 87 10.14 -0.59 8.75
N LEU A 88 10.29 0.47 9.55
CA LEU A 88 11.14 1.64 9.26
C LEU A 88 10.77 2.38 7.95
N ALA A 89 9.48 2.34 7.59
CA ALA A 89 8.91 3.02 6.42
C ALA A 89 8.20 4.34 6.79
N GLY A 90 8.63 4.98 7.87
CA GLY A 90 7.96 6.17 8.41
C GLY A 90 6.49 5.90 8.74
N GLY A 91 5.61 6.79 8.27
CA GLY A 91 4.16 6.71 8.49
C GLY A 91 3.38 5.89 7.48
N LEU A 92 4.03 5.18 6.54
CA LEU A 92 3.35 4.53 5.40
C LEU A 92 2.17 3.63 5.82
N ASN A 93 2.43 2.61 6.64
CA ASN A 93 1.38 1.68 7.08
C ASN A 93 0.38 2.35 8.03
N ASN A 94 0.85 3.22 8.94
CA ASN A 94 -0.04 3.92 9.86
C ASN A 94 -1.05 4.81 9.12
N ASN A 95 -0.61 5.51 8.08
CA ASN A 95 -1.48 6.35 7.26
C ASN A 95 -2.47 5.51 6.45
N LEU A 96 -2.00 4.39 5.87
CA LEU A 96 -2.86 3.41 5.19
C LEU A 96 -3.97 2.90 6.12
N PHE A 97 -3.60 2.42 7.32
CA PHE A 97 -4.57 1.84 8.26
C PHE A 97 -5.53 2.87 8.82
N ARG A 98 -5.08 4.10 9.10
CA ARG A 98 -5.99 5.18 9.52
C ARG A 98 -7.05 5.46 8.47
N LYS A 99 -6.66 5.53 7.19
CA LYS A 99 -7.61 5.75 6.10
C LYS A 99 -8.55 4.55 5.93
N ALA A 100 -8.00 3.34 5.93
CA ALA A 100 -8.80 2.12 5.82
C ALA A 100 -9.84 2.02 6.94
N VAL A 101 -9.44 2.17 8.21
CA VAL A 101 -10.35 2.11 9.35
C VAL A 101 -11.46 3.16 9.26
N ALA A 102 -11.15 4.38 8.80
CA ALA A 102 -12.16 5.41 8.60
C ALA A 102 -13.19 5.01 7.53
N GLU A 103 -12.75 4.45 6.40
CA GLU A 103 -13.66 3.97 5.35
C GLU A 103 -14.48 2.75 5.80
N LEU A 104 -13.87 1.81 6.50
CA LEU A 104 -14.56 0.62 7.03
C LEU A 104 -15.68 1.00 7.99
N ARG A 105 -15.45 1.96 8.88
CA ARG A 105 -16.49 2.48 9.79
C ARG A 105 -17.67 3.04 9.01
N GLY A 106 -17.40 3.81 7.95
CA GLY A 106 -18.46 4.36 7.10
C GLY A 106 -19.32 3.28 6.42
N TRP A 107 -18.77 2.11 6.13
CA TRP A 107 -19.54 0.97 5.61
C TRP A 107 -20.28 0.19 6.70
N GLN A 108 -19.68 0.04 7.89
CA GLN A 108 -20.35 -0.57 9.04
C GLN A 108 -21.57 0.23 9.48
N GLU A 109 -21.47 1.55 9.49
CA GLU A 109 -22.60 2.45 9.81
C GLU A 109 -23.75 2.33 8.80
N LYS A 110 -23.45 1.97 7.55
CA LYS A 110 -24.44 1.66 6.52
C LYS A 110 -25.00 0.23 6.61
N GLY A 111 -24.55 -0.56 7.59
CA GLY A 111 -24.98 -1.94 7.80
C GLY A 111 -24.36 -2.96 6.85
N ALA A 112 -23.31 -2.60 6.11
CA ALA A 112 -22.64 -3.52 5.20
C ALA A 112 -21.63 -4.43 5.94
N GLU A 113 -21.60 -5.71 5.58
CA GLU A 113 -20.57 -6.65 6.01
C GLU A 113 -19.23 -6.34 5.32
N ILE A 114 -18.11 -6.63 5.99
CA ILE A 114 -16.78 -6.32 5.48
C ILE A 114 -15.94 -7.59 5.46
N ASP A 115 -15.47 -7.95 4.27
CA ASP A 115 -14.45 -8.97 4.07
C ASP A 115 -13.11 -8.30 3.79
N MET A 116 -12.03 -8.85 4.35
CA MET A 116 -10.68 -8.31 4.13
C MET A 116 -9.71 -9.38 3.70
N VAL A 117 -8.93 -9.05 2.68
CA VAL A 117 -7.73 -9.79 2.26
C VAL A 117 -6.52 -8.91 2.52
N THR A 118 -5.65 -9.34 3.43
CA THR A 118 -4.43 -8.61 3.78
C THR A 118 -3.23 -9.21 3.05
N ILE A 119 -2.39 -8.34 2.47
CA ILE A 119 -1.14 -8.71 1.83
C ILE A 119 -0.03 -7.90 2.49
N GLY A 120 0.90 -8.59 3.14
CA GLY A 120 2.00 -7.99 3.89
C GLY A 120 2.04 -8.47 5.34
N GLN A 121 3.21 -8.40 5.99
CA GLN A 121 3.38 -8.81 7.39
C GLN A 121 3.06 -7.72 8.44
N LYS A 122 2.83 -6.47 8.01
CA LYS A 122 2.55 -5.34 8.92
C LYS A 122 1.08 -5.00 9.01
#